data_AF-A0AAE0HWF9-F1
#
_entry.id   AF-A0AAE0HWF9-F1
#
_cell.length_a   1.000
_cell.length_b   1.000
_cell.length_c   1.000
_cell.angle_alpha   90.00
_cell.angle_beta   90.00
_cell.angle_gamma   90.00
#
_symmetry.space_group_name_H-M   'P 1'
#
loop_
_entity.id
_entity.type
_entity.pdbx_description
1 polymer ?
#
loop_
_entity_poly.entity_id
_entity_poly.type
_entity_poly.pdbx_seq_one_letter_code
_entity_poly.pdbx_strand_id
1 'polypeptide(L)'
;MAHIFDLEPSVDVPASNYASNRLTSADRVQFPRTDVFRSMNKPSRFEGDIFDLEFSGTIPKEINGTFYRVQPDHRFPPLFEDDIHFNGDGSVTAIRIANGHADFKQRYVQTERYKLETAARKSLFGRYRNPWTDNESVKGVIRTASNTNITFWRGMLLASKEDGPPYAMDPVTLETIGRYDFEGQILAPTFTAHPKFDPDTGEMLCFAYEAGGDGADCSVDVAVWTLDKDGKLTEEAWYKAPFAGMIHDCGVSKNYMVLPLTPIKMNLERMKKGGNKFAWDPNEDQWYGLVPRRGGKAEDIIWFRADNAFHGHIAGCYELPSGEVAIDLTVADGNVFFFFPPDTELTPGADGMTKRNKLSSPTVRWILDPKAKKSATETAAGTVWVADERIAPSRVWLTNGEFSRIDDRYVTKPYKHFWQAVVDPTKPYDFAKCGPPAGGLFNSLGHYVWNEENYHDGSRPSDGKTETQNGKFGLEDVYFPGPTMTFQEPSFIPKEGGGEGEGYLIALLNHLDELRNDVMIFDAQKLSSGPLAVIHLPLKLKLGLHGNFVDHRDMEAWQARRAEGGDLGPVKAAAEPLPWQKELEGKANATNGANGVGH
;
A
#
# COMPACT_ATOMS: atom_id res chain seq x y z
N MET A 1 9.05 18.42 -47.41
CA MET A 1 8.52 17.19 -46.78
C MET A 1 7.11 17.43 -46.27
N ALA A 2 6.19 17.84 -47.13
CA ALA A 2 4.75 17.88 -46.89
C ALA A 2 4.14 16.79 -47.79
N HIS A 3 3.07 16.13 -47.37
CA HIS A 3 2.43 14.93 -47.98
C HIS A 3 2.81 13.55 -47.43
N ILE A 4 3.38 13.44 -46.21
CA ILE A 4 3.52 12.09 -45.59
C ILE A 4 2.20 11.56 -45.00
N PHE A 5 1.24 12.44 -44.71
CA PHE A 5 -0.02 12.07 -44.05
C PHE A 5 -1.15 11.68 -45.02
N ASP A 6 -0.97 11.86 -46.34
CA ASP A 6 -2.01 11.59 -47.35
C ASP A 6 -1.86 10.22 -48.05
N LEU A 7 -0.90 9.38 -47.63
CA LEU A 7 -0.59 8.09 -48.28
C LEU A 7 -0.81 6.87 -47.38
N GLU A 8 -1.30 7.03 -46.16
CA GLU A 8 -1.43 5.91 -45.24
C GLU A 8 -2.79 5.21 -45.42
N PRO A 9 -2.85 3.94 -45.87
CA PRO A 9 -4.08 3.16 -45.79
C PRO A 9 -4.50 3.08 -44.33
N SER A 10 -5.69 3.60 -44.02
CA SER A 10 -6.25 3.49 -42.66
C SER A 10 -6.46 2.02 -42.32
N VAL A 11 -5.71 1.52 -41.35
CA VAL A 11 -6.03 0.23 -40.73
C VAL A 11 -7.31 0.45 -39.92
N ASP A 12 -8.41 -0.17 -40.34
CA ASP A 12 -9.64 -0.20 -39.56
C ASP A 12 -9.32 -0.73 -38.15
N VAL A 13 -9.45 0.14 -37.15
CA VAL A 13 -9.38 -0.25 -35.74
C VAL A 13 -10.82 -0.58 -35.32
N PRO A 14 -11.20 -1.86 -35.17
CA PRO A 14 -12.58 -2.20 -34.84
C PRO A 14 -13.01 -1.64 -33.48
N ALA A 15 -14.33 -1.51 -33.33
CA ALA A 15 -14.98 -1.23 -32.06
C ALA A 15 -14.52 -2.26 -31.00
N SER A 16 -14.25 -1.78 -29.78
CA SER A 16 -13.74 -2.49 -28.59
C SER A 16 -13.63 -4.03 -28.67
N ASN A 17 -12.50 -4.58 -28.21
CA ASN A 17 -12.36 -6.03 -27.98
C ASN A 17 -13.12 -6.54 -26.74
N TYR A 18 -14.00 -5.72 -26.14
CA TYR A 18 -14.88 -6.08 -25.03
C TYR A 18 -16.36 -6.07 -25.45
N ALA A 19 -17.11 -7.06 -24.98
CA ALA A 19 -18.57 -7.09 -25.07
C ALA A 19 -19.14 -7.57 -23.73
N SER A 20 -20.18 -6.90 -23.25
CA SER A 20 -20.82 -7.20 -21.96
C SER A 20 -19.79 -7.30 -20.81
N ASN A 21 -18.82 -6.37 -20.79
CA ASN A 21 -17.74 -6.29 -19.80
C ASN A 21 -16.81 -7.52 -19.75
N ARG A 22 -16.68 -8.26 -20.86
CA ARG A 22 -15.74 -9.38 -20.99
C ARG A 22 -14.92 -9.25 -22.25
N LEU A 23 -13.65 -9.65 -22.15
CA LEU A 23 -12.75 -9.73 -23.29
C LEU A 23 -13.26 -10.76 -24.30
N THR A 24 -13.48 -10.35 -25.54
CA THR A 24 -14.03 -11.20 -26.63
C THR A 24 -12.96 -11.80 -27.53
N SER A 25 -11.78 -11.17 -27.60
CA SER A 25 -10.63 -11.68 -28.35
C SER A 25 -9.33 -11.39 -27.61
N ALA A 26 -8.62 -12.46 -27.24
CA ALA A 26 -7.30 -12.39 -26.60
C ALA A 26 -6.15 -12.30 -27.62
N ASP A 27 -6.43 -12.51 -28.91
CA ASP A 27 -5.41 -12.48 -29.98
C ASP A 27 -4.99 -11.04 -30.33
N ARG A 28 -5.67 -10.04 -29.76
CA ARG A 28 -5.37 -8.61 -29.94
C ARG A 28 -5.05 -7.97 -28.59
N VAL A 29 -3.91 -7.27 -28.55
CA VAL A 29 -3.53 -6.47 -27.38
C VAL A 29 -4.19 -5.10 -27.48
N GLN A 30 -5.43 -5.00 -27.00
CA GLN A 30 -6.16 -3.75 -26.88
C GLN A 30 -6.68 -3.62 -25.44
N PHE A 31 -6.21 -2.61 -24.73
CA PHE A 31 -6.68 -2.30 -23.38
C PHE A 31 -8.04 -1.58 -23.42
N PRO A 32 -8.84 -1.69 -22.34
CA PRO A 32 -10.06 -0.93 -22.19
C PRO A 32 -9.84 0.57 -22.38
N ARG A 33 -10.88 1.30 -22.79
CA ARG A 33 -10.85 2.77 -22.88
C ARG A 33 -11.43 3.45 -21.63
N THR A 34 -11.45 2.74 -20.50
CA THR A 34 -11.96 3.25 -19.23
C THR A 34 -10.96 4.18 -18.56
N ASP A 35 -11.40 4.87 -17.51
CA ASP A 35 -10.60 5.83 -16.75
C ASP A 35 -9.34 5.21 -16.11
N VAL A 36 -9.36 3.90 -15.88
CA VAL A 36 -8.25 3.12 -15.32
C VAL A 36 -7.13 2.87 -16.35
N PHE A 37 -7.38 3.06 -17.65
CA PHE A 37 -6.42 2.75 -18.72
C PHE A 37 -6.11 3.97 -19.62
N ARG A 38 -6.38 5.19 -19.15
CA ARG A 38 -6.12 6.45 -19.85
C ARG A 38 -5.20 7.40 -19.07
N SER A 39 -4.74 8.47 -19.71
CA SER A 39 -3.86 9.49 -19.09
C SER A 39 -2.63 8.83 -18.41
N MET A 40 -2.24 9.27 -17.21
CA MET A 40 -1.15 8.67 -16.43
C MET A 40 -1.37 7.19 -16.11
N ASN A 41 -2.62 6.70 -16.09
CA ASN A 41 -2.93 5.29 -15.89
C ASN A 41 -2.85 4.45 -17.17
N LYS A 42 -2.57 5.06 -18.33
CA LYS A 42 -2.29 4.30 -19.56
C LYS A 42 -1.15 3.30 -19.29
N PRO A 43 -1.30 2.01 -19.68
CA PRO A 43 -0.27 0.99 -19.47
C PRO A 43 1.10 1.46 -19.97
N SER A 44 2.14 1.28 -19.15
CA SER A 44 3.51 1.59 -19.55
C SER A 44 4.18 0.33 -20.09
N ARG A 45 4.22 -0.72 -19.27
CA ARG A 45 4.79 -2.05 -19.56
C ARG A 45 6.27 -2.02 -19.94
N PHE A 46 6.95 -0.95 -19.55
CA PHE A 46 8.36 -0.73 -19.81
C PHE A 46 9.23 -1.38 -18.72
N GLU A 47 10.34 -1.97 -19.15
CA GLU A 47 11.46 -2.38 -18.31
C GLU A 47 12.73 -1.88 -18.97
N GLY A 48 13.63 -1.29 -18.20
CA GLY A 48 14.86 -0.74 -18.75
C GLY A 48 15.68 0.03 -17.75
N ASP A 49 16.71 0.69 -18.26
CA ASP A 49 17.75 1.37 -17.49
C ASP A 49 18.09 2.68 -18.18
N ILE A 50 18.36 3.72 -17.39
CA ILE A 50 18.90 4.99 -17.86
C ILE A 50 19.98 5.40 -16.87
N PHE A 51 21.17 5.71 -17.36
CA PHE A 51 22.27 6.19 -16.55
C PHE A 51 22.40 7.70 -16.69
N ASP A 52 22.76 8.36 -15.59
CA ASP A 52 23.00 9.80 -15.53
C ASP A 52 21.82 10.63 -16.08
N LEU A 53 20.68 10.53 -15.39
CA LEU A 53 19.47 11.28 -15.70
C LEU A 53 19.74 12.78 -15.72
N GLU A 54 19.14 13.48 -16.69
CA GLU A 54 19.14 14.94 -16.72
C GLU A 54 18.48 15.49 -15.45
N PHE A 55 19.04 16.55 -14.89
CA PHE A 55 18.46 17.21 -13.71
C PHE A 55 18.65 18.72 -13.74
N SER A 56 17.73 19.42 -13.09
CA SER A 56 17.81 20.84 -12.76
C SER A 56 18.11 21.03 -11.27
N GLY A 57 18.78 22.14 -10.91
CA GLY A 57 19.13 22.44 -9.51
C GLY A 57 20.43 21.75 -9.08
N THR A 58 20.49 21.26 -7.83
CA THR A 58 21.66 20.58 -7.28
C THR A 58 21.24 19.38 -6.45
N ILE A 59 21.52 18.17 -6.93
CA ILE A 59 21.34 16.95 -6.16
C ILE A 59 22.33 16.99 -4.98
N PRO A 60 21.86 16.97 -3.71
CA PRO A 60 22.75 17.01 -2.56
C PRO A 60 23.71 15.82 -2.55
N LYS A 61 25.02 16.09 -2.50
CA LYS A 61 26.06 15.06 -2.60
C LYS A 61 26.06 14.05 -1.43
N GLU A 62 25.45 14.42 -0.31
CA GLU A 62 25.30 13.56 0.86
C GLU A 62 24.17 12.52 0.71
N ILE A 63 23.28 12.65 -0.28
CA ILE A 63 22.32 11.59 -0.60
C ILE A 63 23.08 10.46 -1.29
N ASN A 64 23.18 9.32 -0.61
CA ASN A 64 23.82 8.11 -1.12
C ASN A 64 22.93 6.89 -0.84
N GLY A 65 22.05 6.59 -1.78
CA GLY A 65 21.02 5.58 -1.57
C GLY A 65 20.16 5.36 -2.81
N THR A 66 19.10 4.59 -2.65
CA THR A 66 18.17 4.28 -3.73
C THR A 66 16.74 4.51 -3.26
N PHE A 67 15.99 5.30 -4.02
CA PHE A 67 14.54 5.42 -3.84
C PHE A 67 13.83 4.36 -4.67
N TYR A 68 13.22 3.39 -4.00
CA TYR A 68 12.41 2.35 -4.61
C TYR A 68 10.94 2.71 -4.54
N ARG A 69 10.18 2.36 -5.57
CA ARG A 69 8.73 2.49 -5.57
C ARG A 69 8.08 1.45 -6.48
N VAL A 70 6.81 1.13 -6.26
CA VAL A 70 6.08 0.17 -7.11
C VAL A 70 4.82 0.78 -7.72
N GLN A 71 4.52 0.40 -8.96
CA GLN A 71 3.29 0.76 -9.65
C GLN A 71 2.52 -0.48 -10.13
N PRO A 72 1.18 -0.52 -10.00
CA PRO A 72 0.34 -1.48 -10.71
C PRO A 72 0.35 -1.21 -12.22
N ASP A 73 0.86 -2.16 -13.00
CA ASP A 73 0.97 -2.05 -14.46
C ASP A 73 0.61 -3.35 -15.17
N HIS A 74 -0.67 -3.50 -15.54
CA HIS A 74 -1.20 -4.65 -16.26
C HIS A 74 -0.31 -5.06 -17.44
N ARG A 75 0.23 -6.28 -17.39
CA ARG A 75 1.04 -6.84 -18.46
C ARG A 75 0.22 -7.05 -19.74
N PHE A 76 -1.02 -7.51 -19.58
CA PHE A 76 -1.98 -7.79 -20.66
C PHE A 76 -3.34 -7.12 -20.41
N PRO A 77 -4.18 -6.95 -21.45
CA PRO A 77 -5.55 -6.47 -21.27
C PRO A 77 -6.32 -7.36 -20.27
N PRO A 78 -7.02 -6.79 -19.27
CA PRO A 78 -7.72 -7.56 -18.27
C PRO A 78 -8.86 -8.38 -18.87
N LEU A 79 -9.28 -9.46 -18.19
CA LEU A 79 -10.44 -10.27 -18.61
C LEU A 79 -11.77 -9.49 -18.60
N PHE A 80 -11.85 -8.47 -17.74
CA PHE A 80 -13.03 -7.61 -17.54
C PHE A 80 -12.69 -6.16 -17.86
N GLU A 81 -13.59 -5.46 -18.52
CA GLU A 81 -13.37 -4.07 -19.00
C GLU A 81 -13.30 -3.06 -17.83
N ASP A 82 -14.03 -3.35 -16.76
CA ASP A 82 -14.11 -2.59 -15.52
C ASP A 82 -13.05 -2.97 -14.46
N ASP A 83 -11.95 -3.61 -14.87
CA ASP A 83 -10.86 -3.93 -13.94
C ASP A 83 -10.24 -2.66 -13.35
N ILE A 84 -9.68 -2.78 -12.14
CA ILE A 84 -9.26 -1.63 -11.34
C ILE A 84 -7.74 -1.47 -11.31
N HIS A 85 -7.29 -0.27 -10.96
CA HIS A 85 -5.87 0.07 -10.86
C HIS A 85 -5.10 -0.92 -9.96
N PHE A 86 -5.66 -1.30 -8.82
CA PHE A 86 -5.02 -2.17 -7.82
C PHE A 86 -4.83 -3.63 -8.25
N ASN A 87 -5.30 -4.04 -9.43
CA ASN A 87 -5.17 -5.41 -9.94
C ASN A 87 -4.07 -5.59 -11.01
N GLY A 88 -3.35 -4.53 -11.37
CA GLY A 88 -2.24 -4.61 -12.34
C GLY A 88 -0.96 -5.21 -11.74
N ASP A 89 -0.11 -5.81 -12.56
CA ASP A 89 1.13 -6.46 -12.10
C ASP A 89 2.14 -5.47 -11.51
N GLY A 90 2.86 -5.85 -10.47
CA GLY A 90 3.83 -4.98 -9.80
C GLY A 90 5.03 -4.67 -10.70
N SER A 91 5.26 -3.39 -10.97
CA SER A 91 6.45 -2.90 -11.67
C SER A 91 7.24 -1.97 -10.75
N VAL A 92 8.45 -2.38 -10.39
CA VAL A 92 9.32 -1.71 -9.43
C VAL A 92 10.25 -0.76 -10.16
N THR A 93 10.32 0.48 -9.69
CA THR A 93 11.27 1.51 -10.13
C THR A 93 12.29 1.75 -9.04
N ALA A 94 13.55 1.91 -9.41
CA ALA A 94 14.66 2.32 -8.55
C ALA A 94 15.31 3.59 -9.13
N ILE A 95 15.41 4.62 -8.30
CA ILE A 95 16.17 5.85 -8.58
C ILE A 95 17.39 5.83 -7.68
N ARG A 96 18.54 5.42 -8.23
CA ARG A 96 19.80 5.32 -7.49
C ARG A 96 20.47 6.68 -7.50
N ILE A 97 20.75 7.25 -6.33
CA ILE A 97 21.38 8.56 -6.18
C ILE A 97 22.71 8.38 -5.46
N ALA A 98 23.78 8.87 -6.06
CA ALA A 98 25.11 8.89 -5.46
C ALA A 98 25.96 10.00 -6.05
N ASN A 99 26.75 10.69 -5.22
CA ASN A 99 27.71 11.71 -5.63
C ASN A 99 27.11 12.86 -6.49
N GLY A 100 25.82 13.15 -6.32
CA GLY A 100 25.12 14.17 -7.09
C GLY A 100 24.65 13.72 -8.48
N HIS A 101 24.65 12.41 -8.76
CA HIS A 101 24.10 11.79 -9.97
C HIS A 101 22.89 10.93 -9.63
N ALA A 102 22.02 10.69 -10.61
CA ALA A 102 20.85 9.82 -10.48
C ALA A 102 20.74 8.85 -11.67
N ASP A 103 20.58 7.56 -11.38
CA ASP A 103 20.30 6.51 -12.37
C ASP A 103 18.89 5.96 -12.18
N PHE A 104 18.29 5.47 -13.26
CA PHE A 104 16.97 4.84 -13.29
C PHE A 104 17.07 3.36 -13.65
N LYS A 105 16.28 2.53 -12.97
CA LYS A 105 16.02 1.14 -13.37
C LYS A 105 14.57 0.76 -13.08
N GLN A 106 13.93 0.02 -13.98
CA GLN A 106 12.59 -0.51 -13.77
C GLN A 106 12.46 -1.97 -14.20
N ARG A 107 11.86 -2.82 -13.36
CA ARG A 107 11.61 -4.25 -13.63
C ARG A 107 10.25 -4.68 -13.09
N TYR A 108 9.64 -5.66 -13.73
CA TYR A 108 8.46 -6.35 -13.19
C TYR A 108 8.84 -7.30 -12.06
N VAL A 109 7.95 -7.42 -11.07
CA VAL A 109 7.99 -8.53 -10.12
C VAL A 109 7.48 -9.77 -10.85
N GLN A 110 8.34 -10.76 -11.05
CA GLN A 110 7.99 -11.98 -11.77
C GLN A 110 7.28 -12.98 -10.86
N THR A 111 6.06 -12.62 -10.44
CA THR A 111 5.18 -13.52 -9.68
C THR A 111 4.76 -14.74 -10.51
N GLU A 112 4.29 -15.81 -9.86
CA GLU A 112 3.72 -16.95 -10.60
C GLU A 112 2.56 -16.51 -11.52
N ARG A 113 1.73 -15.56 -11.07
CA ARG A 113 0.74 -14.91 -11.92
C ARG A 113 1.37 -14.29 -13.18
N TYR A 114 2.38 -13.44 -13.01
CA TYR A 114 3.08 -12.79 -14.11
C TYR A 114 3.67 -13.81 -15.10
N LYS A 115 4.31 -14.87 -14.60
CA LYS A 115 4.95 -15.91 -15.41
C LYS A 115 3.92 -16.66 -16.26
N LEU A 116 2.81 -17.07 -15.66
CA LEU A 116 1.75 -17.83 -16.35
C LEU A 116 1.06 -16.97 -17.42
N GLU A 117 0.71 -15.73 -17.10
CA GLU A 117 0.11 -14.82 -18.08
C GLU A 117 1.09 -14.48 -19.22
N THR A 118 2.37 -14.32 -18.91
CA THR A 118 3.43 -14.08 -19.91
C THR A 118 3.59 -15.28 -20.84
N ALA A 119 3.62 -16.49 -20.31
CA ALA A 119 3.68 -17.72 -21.09
C ALA A 119 2.44 -17.89 -21.99
N ALA A 120 1.26 -17.55 -21.46
CA ALA A 120 0.00 -17.61 -22.21
C ALA A 120 -0.21 -16.42 -23.16
N ARG A 121 0.58 -15.36 -23.02
CA ARG A 121 0.47 -14.07 -23.73
C ARG A 121 -0.90 -13.40 -23.61
N LYS A 122 -1.57 -13.59 -22.47
CA LYS A 122 -2.91 -13.06 -22.16
C LYS A 122 -3.18 -13.13 -20.66
N SER A 123 -4.12 -12.31 -20.19
CA SER A 123 -4.60 -12.41 -18.81
C SER A 123 -5.29 -13.75 -18.55
N LEU A 124 -5.04 -14.33 -17.40
CA LEU A 124 -5.63 -15.58 -16.89
C LEU A 124 -6.36 -15.35 -15.57
N PHE A 125 -5.95 -14.32 -14.82
CA PHE A 125 -6.57 -13.95 -13.56
C PHE A 125 -7.66 -12.90 -13.81
N GLY A 126 -8.78 -13.05 -13.10
CA GLY A 126 -9.98 -12.24 -13.26
C GLY A 126 -9.99 -10.99 -12.37
N ARG A 127 -11.17 -10.68 -11.82
CA ARG A 127 -11.41 -9.50 -10.99
C ARG A 127 -10.50 -9.48 -9.75
N TYR A 128 -10.27 -8.26 -9.26
CA TYR A 128 -9.52 -8.01 -8.03
C TYR A 128 -9.97 -8.91 -6.88
N ARG A 129 -9.01 -9.66 -6.33
CA ARG A 129 -9.20 -10.63 -5.23
C ARG A 129 -10.34 -11.66 -5.40
N ASN A 130 -10.79 -11.99 -6.63
CA ASN A 130 -11.88 -12.97 -6.85
C ASN A 130 -11.45 -14.19 -7.71
N PRO A 131 -11.11 -15.34 -7.09
CA PRO A 131 -10.71 -16.55 -7.80
C PRO A 131 -11.82 -17.23 -8.60
N TRP A 132 -13.10 -16.93 -8.35
CA TRP A 132 -14.22 -17.47 -9.15
C TRP A 132 -14.31 -16.86 -10.56
N THR A 133 -13.55 -15.80 -10.82
CA THR A 133 -13.49 -15.14 -12.12
C THR A 133 -12.21 -15.45 -12.90
N ASP A 134 -11.32 -16.25 -12.34
CA ASP A 134 -10.08 -16.68 -12.97
C ASP A 134 -10.35 -17.78 -14.01
N ASN A 135 -9.41 -17.94 -14.93
CA ASN A 135 -9.38 -19.07 -15.84
C ASN A 135 -9.14 -20.38 -15.07
N GLU A 136 -9.75 -21.48 -15.53
CA GLU A 136 -9.60 -22.78 -14.86
C GLU A 136 -8.15 -23.28 -14.79
N SER A 137 -7.30 -22.90 -15.77
CA SER A 137 -5.89 -23.29 -15.81
C SER A 137 -5.02 -22.70 -14.69
N VAL A 138 -5.51 -21.70 -13.96
CA VAL A 138 -4.76 -21.05 -12.86
C VAL A 138 -5.40 -21.28 -11.48
N LYS A 139 -6.32 -22.25 -11.37
CA LYS A 139 -6.86 -22.65 -10.07
C LYS A 139 -5.74 -23.17 -9.16
N GLY A 140 -5.77 -22.74 -7.90
CA GLY A 140 -4.74 -23.09 -6.91
C GLY A 140 -3.44 -22.29 -7.01
N VAL A 141 -3.32 -21.37 -7.97
CA VAL A 141 -2.16 -20.48 -8.09
C VAL A 141 -2.36 -19.27 -7.17
N ILE A 142 -1.30 -18.89 -6.45
CA ILE A 142 -1.28 -17.66 -5.64
C ILE A 142 -1.45 -16.45 -6.58
N ARG A 143 -2.47 -15.63 -6.31
CA ARG A 143 -2.93 -14.56 -7.22
C ARG A 143 -2.18 -13.23 -7.12
N THR A 144 -1.28 -13.11 -6.15
CA THR A 144 -0.62 -11.86 -5.79
C THR A 144 0.06 -11.19 -6.98
N ALA A 145 -0.19 -9.89 -7.10
CA ALA A 145 0.44 -9.05 -8.10
C ALA A 145 1.72 -8.36 -7.56
N SER A 146 2.00 -8.46 -6.25
CA SER A 146 3.14 -7.79 -5.58
C SER A 146 3.29 -6.31 -5.98
N ASN A 147 2.18 -5.57 -5.97
CA ASN A 147 2.08 -4.23 -6.57
C ASN A 147 1.88 -3.09 -5.57
N THR A 148 1.81 -3.36 -4.27
CA THR A 148 1.42 -2.36 -3.26
C THR A 148 2.62 -1.66 -2.64
N ASN A 149 3.61 -2.41 -2.15
CA ASN A 149 4.79 -1.81 -1.52
C ASN A 149 6.07 -2.55 -1.92
N ILE A 150 7.20 -1.85 -1.80
CA ILE A 150 8.55 -2.36 -2.00
C ILE A 150 9.42 -1.93 -0.81
N THR A 151 9.69 -2.84 0.12
CA THR A 151 10.44 -2.55 1.35
C THR A 151 11.80 -3.24 1.34
N PHE A 152 12.81 -2.64 1.94
CA PHE A 152 14.10 -3.30 2.12
C PHE A 152 14.08 -4.13 3.40
N TRP A 153 14.51 -5.39 3.30
CA TRP A 153 14.58 -6.30 4.42
C TRP A 153 15.80 -7.21 4.30
N ARG A 154 16.74 -7.08 5.23
CA ARG A 154 17.88 -8.01 5.38
C ARG A 154 18.65 -8.29 4.07
N GLY A 155 18.92 -7.25 3.27
CA GLY A 155 19.68 -7.36 2.02
C GLY A 155 18.88 -7.66 0.76
N MET A 156 17.55 -7.76 0.86
CA MET A 156 16.64 -7.94 -0.28
C MET A 156 15.56 -6.86 -0.29
N LEU A 157 14.87 -6.72 -1.42
CA LEU A 157 13.60 -6.03 -1.45
C LEU A 157 12.45 -7.04 -1.30
N LEU A 158 11.41 -6.68 -0.56
CA LEU A 158 10.15 -7.41 -0.48
C LEU A 158 9.09 -6.64 -1.26
N ALA A 159 8.68 -7.21 -2.40
CA ALA A 159 7.55 -6.72 -3.18
C ALA A 159 6.25 -7.35 -2.66
N SER A 160 5.43 -6.53 -2.01
CA SER A 160 4.31 -7.00 -1.18
C SER A 160 2.95 -6.57 -1.73
N LYS A 161 1.96 -7.42 -1.49
CA LYS A 161 0.54 -7.20 -1.74
C LYS A 161 -0.25 -8.03 -0.74
N GLU A 162 -1.26 -7.40 -0.13
CA GLU A 162 -2.03 -7.95 0.99
C GLU A 162 -2.75 -9.29 0.75
N ASP A 163 -2.81 -9.79 -0.49
CA ASP A 163 -3.50 -11.02 -0.86
C ASP A 163 -2.58 -12.21 -1.19
N GLY A 164 -1.29 -12.10 -0.87
CA GLY A 164 -0.35 -13.21 -0.96
C GLY A 164 0.95 -12.97 -0.21
N PRO A 165 1.85 -13.97 -0.14
CA PRO A 165 3.18 -13.77 0.40
C PRO A 165 3.99 -12.78 -0.46
N PRO A 166 4.97 -12.07 0.13
CA PRO A 166 5.82 -11.17 -0.61
C PRO A 166 6.75 -11.93 -1.58
N TYR A 167 7.30 -11.21 -2.55
CA TYR A 167 8.37 -11.71 -3.41
C TYR A 167 9.68 -11.01 -3.07
N ALA A 168 10.75 -11.79 -2.87
CA ALA A 168 12.08 -11.28 -2.70
C ALA A 168 12.66 -10.86 -4.05
N MET A 169 13.34 -9.72 -4.08
CA MET A 169 14.06 -9.20 -5.24
C MET A 169 15.46 -8.71 -4.83
N ASP A 170 16.39 -8.78 -5.78
CA ASP A 170 17.72 -8.18 -5.61
C ASP A 170 17.60 -6.64 -5.63
N PRO A 171 18.17 -5.91 -4.65
CA PRO A 171 18.02 -4.46 -4.56
C PRO A 171 18.83 -3.69 -5.62
N VAL A 172 19.79 -4.32 -6.27
CA VAL A 172 20.63 -3.70 -7.31
C VAL A 172 20.12 -4.02 -8.70
N THR A 173 19.88 -5.30 -9.01
CA THR A 173 19.47 -5.74 -10.35
C THR A 173 17.96 -5.65 -10.55
N LEU A 174 17.18 -5.60 -9.47
CA LEU A 174 15.73 -5.78 -9.44
C LEU A 174 15.26 -7.12 -10.02
N GLU A 175 16.15 -8.12 -10.12
CA GLU A 175 15.74 -9.47 -10.48
C GLU A 175 14.90 -10.09 -9.37
N THR A 176 13.83 -10.78 -9.76
CA THR A 176 12.98 -11.51 -8.80
C THR A 176 13.68 -12.79 -8.38
N ILE A 177 13.97 -12.92 -7.09
CA ILE A 177 14.56 -14.12 -6.49
C ILE A 177 13.47 -15.20 -6.35
N GLY A 178 12.27 -14.82 -5.91
CA GLY A 178 11.10 -15.69 -5.83
C GLY A 178 10.17 -15.34 -4.69
N ARG A 179 9.10 -16.14 -4.51
CA ARG A 179 8.19 -15.99 -3.36
C ARG A 179 8.99 -16.18 -2.06
N TYR A 180 8.74 -15.34 -1.06
CA TYR A 180 9.46 -15.38 0.21
C TYR A 180 8.51 -15.74 1.36
N ASP A 181 8.81 -16.84 2.04
CA ASP A 181 8.06 -17.39 3.18
C ASP A 181 8.86 -17.31 4.48
N PHE A 182 9.85 -16.41 4.51
CA PHE A 182 10.75 -16.20 5.65
C PHE A 182 11.50 -17.48 6.03
N GLU A 183 12.04 -18.16 5.03
CA GLU A 183 12.80 -19.40 5.20
C GLU A 183 11.93 -20.51 5.84
N GLY A 184 10.65 -20.56 5.44
CA GLY A 184 9.64 -21.54 5.90
C GLY A 184 8.95 -21.19 7.21
N GLN A 185 9.19 -19.99 7.79
CA GLN A 185 8.63 -19.59 9.08
C GLN A 185 7.20 -19.02 8.99
N ILE A 186 6.83 -18.39 7.87
CA ILE A 186 5.48 -17.81 7.68
C ILE A 186 4.83 -18.49 6.48
N LEU A 187 3.82 -19.32 6.76
CA LEU A 187 3.12 -20.15 5.78
C LEU A 187 1.66 -19.74 5.55
N ALA A 188 1.26 -18.58 6.10
CA ALA A 188 -0.06 -18.01 5.87
C ALA A 188 -0.28 -17.68 4.38
N PRO A 189 -1.52 -17.74 3.89
CA PRO A 189 -1.85 -17.44 2.50
C PRO A 189 -1.64 -15.96 2.15
N THR A 190 -1.69 -15.05 3.13
CA THR A 190 -1.62 -13.59 2.95
C THR A 190 -0.49 -13.00 3.80
N PHE A 191 -0.05 -11.79 3.43
CA PHE A 191 0.96 -11.03 4.16
C PHE A 191 0.75 -9.52 3.91
N THR A 192 0.92 -8.69 4.93
CA THR A 192 0.72 -7.25 4.82
C THR A 192 1.64 -6.58 3.79
N ALA A 193 1.13 -5.55 3.11
CA ALA A 193 1.98 -4.66 2.31
C ALA A 193 2.64 -3.56 3.15
N HIS A 194 2.34 -3.49 4.45
CA HIS A 194 2.73 -2.42 5.35
C HIS A 194 3.48 -2.93 6.59
N PRO A 195 4.52 -3.77 6.45
CA PRO A 195 5.35 -4.13 7.59
C PRO A 195 6.00 -2.88 8.18
N LYS A 196 6.25 -2.90 9.47
CA LYS A 196 6.90 -1.80 10.19
C LYS A 196 8.21 -2.30 10.79
N PHE A 197 9.22 -1.45 10.79
CA PHE A 197 10.56 -1.79 11.26
C PHE A 197 10.86 -0.98 12.51
N ASP A 198 11.18 -1.66 13.60
CA ASP A 198 11.54 -1.02 14.85
C ASP A 198 13.01 -0.58 14.78
N PRO A 199 13.30 0.74 14.83
CA PRO A 199 14.65 1.26 14.61
C PRO A 199 15.60 0.99 15.79
N ASP A 200 15.08 0.65 16.98
CA ASP A 200 15.91 0.39 18.17
C ASP A 200 16.34 -1.08 18.25
N THR A 201 15.50 -1.98 17.75
CA THR A 201 15.71 -3.44 17.85
C THR A 201 16.09 -4.08 16.52
N GLY A 202 15.81 -3.42 15.39
CA GLY A 202 15.97 -3.97 14.04
C GLY A 202 14.91 -5.01 13.66
N GLU A 203 13.87 -5.15 14.48
CA GLU A 203 12.79 -6.11 14.24
C GLU A 203 11.86 -5.67 13.12
N MET A 204 11.29 -6.65 12.42
CA MET A 204 10.14 -6.44 11.55
C MET A 204 8.87 -6.92 12.25
N LEU A 205 7.90 -6.01 12.35
CA LEU A 205 6.54 -6.31 12.77
C LEU A 205 5.66 -6.38 11.53
N CYS A 206 4.92 -7.46 11.40
CA CYS A 206 4.03 -7.68 10.26
C CYS A 206 2.78 -8.45 10.68
N PHE A 207 1.80 -8.45 9.80
CA PHE A 207 0.53 -9.13 10.04
C PHE A 207 -0.04 -9.66 8.74
N ALA A 208 -1.12 -10.42 8.85
CA ALA A 208 -1.95 -10.87 7.75
C ALA A 208 -3.40 -10.81 8.21
N TYR A 209 -4.28 -10.28 7.35
CA TYR A 209 -5.72 -10.44 7.51
C TYR A 209 -6.23 -11.43 6.46
N GLU A 210 -7.38 -12.05 6.71
CA GLU A 210 -7.83 -13.19 5.92
C GLU A 210 -6.74 -14.28 5.86
N ALA A 211 -6.11 -14.51 7.02
CA ALA A 211 -4.98 -15.42 7.16
C ALA A 211 -5.43 -16.89 7.22
N GLY A 212 -6.74 -17.13 7.31
CA GLY A 212 -7.34 -18.47 7.27
C GLY A 212 -7.45 -19.01 5.84
N GLY A 213 -7.56 -20.33 5.74
CA GLY A 213 -7.84 -21.02 4.48
C GLY A 213 -6.84 -20.73 3.38
N ASP A 214 -7.33 -20.27 2.23
CA ASP A 214 -6.56 -20.01 1.00
C ASP A 214 -6.34 -18.50 0.71
N GLY A 215 -6.71 -17.61 1.64
CA GLY A 215 -6.63 -16.16 1.44
C GLY A 215 -7.71 -15.57 0.51
N ALA A 216 -8.72 -16.38 0.14
CA ALA A 216 -9.88 -15.97 -0.64
C ALA A 216 -11.22 -16.47 -0.07
N ASP A 217 -11.21 -16.97 1.17
CA ASP A 217 -12.35 -17.57 1.86
C ASP A 217 -13.19 -16.54 2.66
N CYS A 218 -12.81 -15.26 2.63
CA CYS A 218 -13.36 -14.21 3.50
C CYS A 218 -13.23 -14.56 4.99
N SER A 219 -12.16 -15.24 5.39
CA SER A 219 -11.87 -15.51 6.80
C SER A 219 -11.66 -14.21 7.59
N VAL A 220 -12.03 -14.27 8.87
CA VAL A 220 -11.79 -13.24 9.89
C VAL A 220 -10.51 -13.46 10.67
N ASP A 221 -9.74 -14.49 10.33
CA ASP A 221 -8.45 -14.77 10.95
C ASP A 221 -7.44 -13.68 10.63
N VAL A 222 -6.79 -13.21 11.69
CA VAL A 222 -5.69 -12.26 11.64
C VAL A 222 -4.50 -12.89 12.33
N ALA A 223 -3.35 -12.92 11.65
CA ALA A 223 -2.09 -13.36 12.24
C ALA A 223 -1.14 -12.17 12.38
N VAL A 224 -0.40 -12.12 13.48
CA VAL A 224 0.59 -11.08 13.77
C VAL A 224 1.90 -11.75 14.12
N TRP A 225 3.00 -11.24 13.56
CA TRP A 225 4.33 -11.78 13.74
C TRP A 225 5.35 -10.70 14.09
N THR A 226 6.34 -11.07 14.89
CA THR A 226 7.59 -10.32 15.03
C THR A 226 8.74 -11.21 14.56
N LEU A 227 9.56 -10.68 13.66
CA LEU A 227 10.85 -11.26 13.32
C LEU A 227 11.98 -10.41 13.90
N ASP A 228 12.98 -11.05 14.48
CA ASP A 228 14.16 -10.36 15.00
C ASP A 228 15.00 -9.71 13.88
N LYS A 229 16.04 -8.97 14.28
CA LYS A 229 16.98 -8.33 13.33
C LYS A 229 17.64 -9.32 12.37
N ASP A 230 17.74 -10.59 12.74
CA ASP A 230 18.31 -11.67 11.93
C ASP A 230 17.19 -12.51 11.28
N GLY A 231 15.97 -11.98 11.27
CA GLY A 231 14.74 -12.51 10.69
C GLY A 231 14.35 -13.90 11.16
N LYS A 232 14.66 -14.24 12.40
CA LYS A 232 14.06 -15.36 13.11
C LYS A 232 12.71 -14.92 13.67
N LEU A 233 11.68 -15.72 13.48
CA LEU A 233 10.37 -15.51 14.09
C LEU A 233 10.48 -15.67 15.62
N THR A 234 10.13 -14.61 16.35
CA THR A 234 10.19 -14.59 17.82
C THR A 234 8.82 -14.56 18.47
N GLU A 235 7.81 -13.99 17.78
CA GLU A 235 6.44 -13.88 18.28
C GLU A 235 5.48 -14.22 17.16
N GLU A 236 4.41 -14.94 17.51
CA GLU A 236 3.29 -15.24 16.63
C GLU A 236 2.01 -15.28 17.47
N ALA A 237 0.96 -14.60 17.00
CA ALA A 237 -0.35 -14.66 17.61
C ALA A 237 -1.44 -14.61 16.54
N TRP A 238 -2.52 -15.36 16.79
CA TRP A 238 -3.69 -15.44 15.92
C TRP A 238 -4.92 -14.89 16.65
N TYR A 239 -5.69 -14.07 15.93
CA TYR A 239 -6.84 -13.34 16.42
C TYR A 239 -8.02 -13.46 15.45
N LYS A 240 -9.20 -13.07 15.92
CA LYS A 240 -10.40 -12.94 15.09
C LYS A 240 -10.80 -11.47 15.00
N ALA A 241 -11.02 -11.00 13.77
CA ALA A 241 -11.60 -9.69 13.51
C ALA A 241 -13.13 -9.69 13.71
N PRO A 242 -13.75 -8.54 14.07
CA PRO A 242 -15.21 -8.41 14.23
C PRO A 242 -16.01 -8.79 12.98
N PHE A 243 -15.42 -8.61 11.80
CA PHE A 243 -15.96 -9.04 10.51
C PHE A 243 -14.85 -9.24 9.49
N ALA A 244 -15.18 -9.91 8.38
CA ALA A 244 -14.25 -10.09 7.27
C ALA A 244 -14.16 -8.79 6.47
N GLY A 245 -13.06 -8.05 6.63
CA GLY A 245 -12.88 -6.72 6.06
C GLY A 245 -11.42 -6.38 5.85
N MET A 246 -11.18 -5.18 5.34
CA MET A 246 -9.82 -4.74 5.02
C MET A 246 -9.12 -4.19 6.26
N ILE A 247 -7.96 -4.78 6.57
CA ILE A 247 -6.94 -4.23 7.48
C ILE A 247 -5.72 -3.94 6.62
N HIS A 248 -5.62 -2.75 6.05
CA HIS A 248 -4.60 -2.45 5.04
C HIS A 248 -3.23 -2.12 5.65
N ASP A 249 -3.23 -1.33 6.71
CA ASP A 249 -2.04 -0.77 7.36
C ASP A 249 -2.03 -1.11 8.86
N CYS A 250 -0.92 -0.89 9.55
CA CYS A 250 -0.80 -1.05 11.00
C CYS A 250 0.09 0.03 11.65
N GLY A 251 -0.28 0.43 12.86
CA GLY A 251 0.54 1.28 13.72
C GLY A 251 1.34 0.38 14.65
N VAL A 252 2.59 0.73 14.95
CA VAL A 252 3.39 -0.01 15.93
C VAL A 252 3.97 0.94 16.96
N SER A 253 3.80 0.61 18.23
CA SER A 253 4.48 1.22 19.36
C SER A 253 5.52 0.25 19.92
N LYS A 254 6.16 0.64 21.04
CA LYS A 254 7.13 -0.22 21.72
C LYS A 254 6.54 -1.59 22.09
N ASN A 255 5.33 -1.63 22.64
CA ASN A 255 4.70 -2.82 23.21
C ASN A 255 3.43 -3.27 22.47
N TYR A 256 2.92 -2.50 21.52
CA TYR A 256 1.64 -2.79 20.86
C TYR A 256 1.70 -2.60 19.34
N MET A 257 0.80 -3.28 18.65
CA MET A 257 0.41 -2.97 17.27
C MET A 257 -1.07 -2.59 17.25
N VAL A 258 -1.44 -1.68 16.35
CA VAL A 258 -2.81 -1.22 16.14
C VAL A 258 -3.22 -1.57 14.72
N LEU A 259 -4.36 -2.22 14.58
CA LEU A 259 -4.91 -2.74 13.32
C LEU A 259 -6.24 -2.04 12.99
N PRO A 260 -6.26 -1.00 12.14
CA PRO A 260 -7.48 -0.37 11.69
C PRO A 260 -8.24 -1.28 10.72
N LEU A 261 -9.46 -1.68 11.11
CA LEU A 261 -10.38 -2.46 10.30
C LEU A 261 -11.45 -1.52 9.72
N THR A 262 -11.30 -1.23 8.43
CA THR A 262 -12.17 -0.32 7.67
C THR A 262 -13.53 -0.99 7.40
N PRO A 263 -14.66 -0.26 7.44
CA PRO A 263 -16.01 -0.81 7.18
C PRO A 263 -16.25 -1.07 5.68
N ILE A 264 -15.35 -1.85 5.09
CA ILE A 264 -15.42 -2.37 3.73
C ILE A 264 -15.42 -3.90 3.82
N LYS A 265 -16.62 -4.48 3.76
CA LYS A 265 -16.87 -5.89 4.09
C LYS A 265 -16.64 -6.79 2.89
N MET A 266 -16.08 -7.96 3.17
CA MET A 266 -15.97 -9.06 2.22
C MET A 266 -17.27 -9.87 2.20
N ASN A 267 -17.56 -10.50 1.06
CA ASN A 267 -18.67 -11.44 0.98
C ASN A 267 -18.40 -12.58 -0.02
N LEU A 268 -18.38 -13.81 0.50
CA LEU A 268 -18.05 -15.01 -0.27
C LEU A 268 -19.10 -15.33 -1.35
N GLU A 269 -20.39 -15.18 -1.05
CA GLU A 269 -21.47 -15.49 -1.99
C GLU A 269 -21.52 -14.50 -3.15
N ARG A 270 -21.26 -13.21 -2.88
CA ARG A 270 -21.09 -12.18 -3.92
C ARG A 270 -19.91 -12.52 -4.84
N MET A 271 -18.79 -12.99 -4.28
CA MET A 271 -17.63 -13.41 -5.07
C MET A 271 -17.93 -14.61 -5.95
N LYS A 272 -18.60 -15.65 -5.42
CA LYS A 272 -19.02 -16.85 -6.17
C LYS A 272 -19.92 -16.51 -7.36
N LYS A 273 -20.76 -15.48 -7.24
CA LYS A 273 -21.59 -14.93 -8.33
C LYS A 273 -20.80 -14.07 -9.33
N GLY A 274 -19.49 -13.89 -9.13
CA GLY A 274 -18.61 -13.10 -9.99
C GLY A 274 -18.55 -11.60 -9.65
N GLY A 275 -19.09 -11.19 -8.50
CA GLY A 275 -19.08 -9.80 -8.02
C GLY A 275 -17.78 -9.39 -7.31
N ASN A 276 -17.77 -8.18 -6.78
CA ASN A 276 -16.65 -7.64 -6.02
C ASN A 276 -16.45 -8.41 -4.71
N LYS A 277 -15.19 -8.58 -4.29
CA LYS A 277 -14.88 -9.06 -2.94
C LYS A 277 -15.38 -8.08 -1.89
N PHE A 278 -15.03 -6.82 -2.05
CA PHE A 278 -15.28 -5.74 -1.10
C PHE A 278 -16.53 -4.93 -1.45
N ALA A 279 -17.25 -4.48 -0.42
CA ALA A 279 -18.32 -3.49 -0.51
C ALA A 279 -18.32 -2.62 0.75
N TRP A 280 -18.47 -1.31 0.58
CA TRP A 280 -18.59 -0.38 1.71
C TRP A 280 -19.89 -0.64 2.49
N ASP A 281 -19.80 -0.70 3.82
CA ASP A 281 -20.98 -0.78 4.69
C ASP A 281 -21.19 0.57 5.41
N PRO A 282 -22.18 1.38 5.02
CA PRO A 282 -22.44 2.67 5.65
C PRO A 282 -22.98 2.55 7.09
N ASN A 283 -23.39 1.35 7.52
CA ASN A 283 -23.96 1.10 8.85
C ASN A 283 -22.97 0.42 9.80
N GLU A 284 -21.75 0.12 9.35
CA GLU A 284 -20.71 -0.52 10.17
C GLU A 284 -19.78 0.53 10.78
N ASP A 285 -19.31 0.26 12.00
CA ASP A 285 -18.34 1.10 12.66
C ASP A 285 -16.96 0.97 12.02
N GLN A 286 -16.09 1.96 12.22
CA GLN A 286 -14.66 1.73 12.03
C GLN A 286 -14.09 1.13 13.33
N TRP A 287 -13.17 0.18 13.21
CA TRP A 287 -12.64 -0.57 14.35
C TRP A 287 -11.12 -0.46 14.43
N TYR A 288 -10.58 -0.42 15.65
CA TYR A 288 -9.14 -0.42 15.92
C TYR A 288 -8.78 -1.59 16.84
N GLY A 289 -8.05 -2.57 16.32
CA GLY A 289 -7.57 -3.72 17.09
C GLY A 289 -6.22 -3.41 17.73
N LEU A 290 -6.18 -3.29 19.06
CA LEU A 290 -4.94 -3.12 19.82
C LEU A 290 -4.41 -4.49 20.24
N VAL A 291 -3.26 -4.90 19.70
CA VAL A 291 -2.64 -6.20 19.94
C VAL A 291 -1.33 -6.04 20.73
N PRO A 292 -1.07 -6.86 21.76
CA PRO A 292 0.25 -6.92 22.39
C PRO A 292 1.29 -7.42 21.39
N ARG A 293 2.44 -6.75 21.35
CA ARG A 293 3.59 -7.13 20.51
C ARG A 293 4.30 -8.40 21.01
N ARG A 294 4.11 -8.76 22.28
CA ARG A 294 4.81 -9.85 22.98
C ARG A 294 3.83 -10.73 23.74
N GLY A 295 3.99 -12.05 23.63
CA GLY A 295 3.21 -13.03 24.40
C GLY A 295 1.70 -12.94 24.20
N GLY A 296 1.26 -12.41 23.05
CA GLY A 296 -0.15 -12.16 22.76
C GLY A 296 -0.95 -13.46 22.62
N LYS A 297 -2.14 -13.49 23.20
CA LYS A 297 -3.13 -14.58 23.06
C LYS A 297 -4.39 -14.05 22.41
N ALA A 298 -5.22 -14.94 21.88
CA ALA A 298 -6.44 -14.59 21.16
C ALA A 298 -7.37 -13.66 21.97
N GLU A 299 -7.41 -13.78 23.30
CA GLU A 299 -8.23 -12.97 24.20
C GLU A 299 -7.62 -11.61 24.62
N ASP A 300 -6.38 -11.34 24.21
CA ASP A 300 -5.64 -10.13 24.59
C ASP A 300 -5.83 -8.97 23.60
N ILE A 301 -6.32 -9.23 22.38
CA ILE A 301 -6.71 -8.16 21.47
C ILE A 301 -7.90 -7.40 22.04
N ILE A 302 -7.81 -6.07 22.02
CA ILE A 302 -8.91 -5.18 22.40
C ILE A 302 -9.36 -4.43 21.15
N TRP A 303 -10.63 -4.57 20.80
CA TRP A 303 -11.24 -3.83 19.71
C TRP A 303 -11.90 -2.55 20.23
N PHE A 304 -11.51 -1.41 19.67
CA PHE A 304 -12.15 -0.12 19.92
C PHE A 304 -13.06 0.25 18.75
N ARG A 305 -14.18 0.90 19.02
CA ARG A 305 -15.16 1.33 18.01
C ARG A 305 -15.20 2.84 17.89
N ALA A 306 -15.28 3.34 16.67
CA ALA A 306 -15.60 4.73 16.36
C ALA A 306 -16.65 4.80 15.25
N ASP A 307 -17.22 5.98 15.06
CA ASP A 307 -18.25 6.22 14.04
C ASP A 307 -17.74 5.89 12.64
N ASN A 308 -18.65 5.47 11.75
CA ASN A 308 -18.33 5.07 10.38
C ASN A 308 -17.46 6.11 9.66
N ALA A 309 -16.29 5.68 9.17
CA ALA A 309 -15.37 6.46 8.37
C ALA A 309 -14.37 5.53 7.66
N PHE A 310 -13.54 6.08 6.78
CA PHE A 310 -12.58 5.31 6.01
C PHE A 310 -11.15 5.61 6.48
N HIS A 311 -10.42 4.61 6.96
CA HIS A 311 -9.02 4.76 7.37
C HIS A 311 -8.11 4.99 6.15
N GLY A 312 -7.32 6.05 6.20
CA GLY A 312 -6.12 6.21 5.39
C GLY A 312 -4.89 5.58 6.06
N HIS A 313 -3.72 5.93 5.55
CA HIS A 313 -2.42 5.45 6.02
C HIS A 313 -1.97 6.12 7.30
N ILE A 314 -1.21 5.36 8.07
CA ILE A 314 -0.79 5.70 9.42
C ILE A 314 0.44 6.60 9.33
N ALA A 315 0.34 7.77 9.96
CA ALA A 315 1.46 8.68 10.10
C ALA A 315 2.42 8.18 11.19
N GLY A 316 1.91 7.85 12.37
CA GLY A 316 2.75 7.36 13.46
C GLY A 316 1.97 6.71 14.59
N CYS A 317 2.67 5.91 15.40
CA CYS A 317 2.10 5.21 16.53
C CYS A 317 3.15 5.06 17.64
N TYR A 318 2.78 5.36 18.88
CA TYR A 318 3.69 5.31 20.02
C TYR A 318 2.93 5.27 21.34
N GLU A 319 3.64 4.96 22.43
CA GLU A 319 3.06 4.96 23.78
C GLU A 319 3.29 6.28 24.51
N LEU A 320 2.25 6.75 25.16
CA LEU A 320 2.27 7.84 26.13
C LEU A 320 2.90 7.35 27.46
N PRO A 321 3.64 8.18 28.23
CA PRO A 321 3.96 7.96 29.64
C PRO A 321 2.85 7.39 30.53
N SER A 322 1.56 7.61 30.22
CA SER A 322 0.43 6.98 30.91
C SER A 322 0.29 5.47 30.64
N GLY A 323 0.91 4.97 29.57
CA GLY A 323 0.77 3.62 29.03
C GLY A 323 -0.31 3.49 27.95
N GLU A 324 -1.03 4.56 27.64
CA GLU A 324 -1.97 4.59 26.51
C GLU A 324 -1.23 4.67 25.18
N VAL A 325 -1.84 4.16 24.11
CA VAL A 325 -1.26 4.15 22.77
C VAL A 325 -1.87 5.27 21.92
N ALA A 326 -1.01 6.17 21.43
CA ALA A 326 -1.37 7.15 20.43
C ALA A 326 -1.20 6.56 19.03
N ILE A 327 -2.18 6.78 18.15
CA ILE A 327 -2.08 6.47 16.72
C ILE A 327 -2.61 7.64 15.90
N ASP A 328 -1.82 8.06 14.93
CA ASP A 328 -2.13 9.11 13.98
C ASP A 328 -2.33 8.54 12.59
N LEU A 329 -3.43 8.91 11.94
CA LEU A 329 -3.71 8.52 10.56
C LEU A 329 -4.71 9.49 9.94
N THR A 330 -4.72 9.55 8.61
CA THR A 330 -5.81 10.21 7.89
C THR A 330 -7.10 9.40 8.05
N VAL A 331 -8.24 10.06 8.30
CA VAL A 331 -9.55 9.41 8.31
C VAL A 331 -10.52 10.19 7.43
N ALA A 332 -11.01 9.58 6.36
CA ALA A 332 -11.97 10.20 5.46
C ALA A 332 -13.42 9.99 5.92
N ASP A 333 -14.26 11.01 5.78
CA ASP A 333 -15.67 11.03 6.24
C ASP A 333 -16.65 10.16 5.42
N GLY A 334 -16.12 9.28 4.57
CA GLY A 334 -16.88 8.37 3.72
C GLY A 334 -15.97 7.51 2.84
N ASN A 335 -16.59 6.66 2.02
CA ASN A 335 -15.87 5.74 1.14
C ASN A 335 -15.04 6.48 0.08
N VAL A 336 -13.71 6.32 0.13
CA VAL A 336 -12.77 6.81 -0.88
C VAL A 336 -12.65 5.86 -2.08
N PHE A 337 -12.97 4.57 -1.90
CA PHE A 337 -12.90 3.55 -2.95
C PHE A 337 -14.26 3.37 -3.62
N PHE A 338 -14.64 4.33 -4.46
CA PHE A 338 -15.92 4.33 -5.19
C PHE A 338 -16.12 3.11 -6.11
N PHE A 339 -15.07 2.36 -6.42
CA PHE A 339 -15.14 1.10 -7.16
C PHE A 339 -15.57 -0.10 -6.29
N PHE A 340 -15.70 0.09 -4.97
CA PHE A 340 -16.32 -0.83 -4.03
C PHE A 340 -17.55 -0.17 -3.37
N PRO A 341 -18.63 0.06 -4.13
CA PRO A 341 -19.85 0.65 -3.60
C PRO A 341 -20.53 -0.28 -2.57
N PRO A 342 -21.52 0.23 -1.83
CA PRO A 342 -22.36 -0.62 -0.98
C PRO A 342 -23.02 -1.75 -1.76
N ASP A 343 -23.18 -2.88 -1.09
CA ASP A 343 -23.96 -3.99 -1.59
C ASP A 343 -25.43 -3.78 -1.21
N THR A 344 -26.24 -3.33 -2.17
CA THR A 344 -27.66 -3.01 -1.95
C THR A 344 -28.52 -4.24 -1.62
N GLU A 345 -28.05 -5.46 -1.91
CA GLU A 345 -28.75 -6.69 -1.51
C GLU A 345 -28.58 -6.95 0.00
N LEU A 346 -27.38 -6.67 0.53
CA LEU A 346 -27.03 -6.92 1.94
C LEU A 346 -27.29 -5.72 2.85
N THR A 347 -27.26 -4.51 2.30
CA THR A 347 -27.57 -3.26 3.01
C THR A 347 -28.68 -2.51 2.28
N PRO A 348 -29.95 -2.96 2.36
CA PRO A 348 -31.08 -2.28 1.73
C PRO A 348 -31.21 -0.83 2.21
N GLY A 349 -31.41 0.11 1.28
CA GLY A 349 -31.46 1.55 1.58
C GLY A 349 -30.09 2.24 1.62
N ALA A 350 -29.00 1.51 1.43
CA ALA A 350 -27.72 2.11 1.03
C ALA A 350 -27.80 2.53 -0.46
N ASP A 351 -28.66 3.49 -0.78
CA ASP A 351 -28.83 3.98 -2.14
C ASP A 351 -27.47 4.43 -2.69
N GLY A 352 -27.14 3.91 -3.89
CA GLY A 352 -25.79 3.94 -4.47
C GLY A 352 -25.11 5.26 -4.20
N MET A 353 -23.96 5.19 -3.51
CA MET A 353 -23.23 6.39 -3.10
C MET A 353 -23.15 7.36 -4.28
N THR A 354 -23.79 8.52 -4.14
CA THR A 354 -23.45 9.65 -5.02
C THR A 354 -21.96 9.83 -4.87
N LYS A 355 -21.21 9.80 -5.98
CA LYS A 355 -19.79 10.13 -5.97
C LYS A 355 -19.65 11.44 -5.18
N ARG A 356 -19.12 11.36 -3.97
CA ARG A 356 -18.88 12.55 -3.16
C ARG A 356 -17.72 13.25 -3.84
N ASN A 357 -18.04 14.32 -4.57
CA ASN A 357 -17.03 15.14 -5.23
C ASN A 357 -16.15 15.90 -4.22
N LYS A 358 -16.47 15.82 -2.92
CA LYS A 358 -15.72 16.39 -1.80
C LYS A 358 -15.83 15.42 -0.62
N LEU A 359 -14.71 14.79 -0.27
CA LEU A 359 -14.52 14.09 1.00
C LEU A 359 -13.62 14.97 1.86
N SER A 360 -13.88 15.04 3.16
CA SER A 360 -12.92 15.55 4.14
C SER A 360 -12.04 14.40 4.60
N SER A 361 -10.72 14.63 4.69
CA SER A 361 -9.74 13.63 5.12
C SER A 361 -8.73 14.22 6.13
N PRO A 362 -9.19 14.64 7.32
CA PRO A 362 -8.30 15.14 8.36
C PRO A 362 -7.34 14.05 8.84
N THR A 363 -6.15 14.49 9.26
CA THR A 363 -5.25 13.68 10.07
C THR A 363 -5.72 13.75 11.51
N VAL A 364 -6.01 12.59 12.10
CA VAL A 364 -6.59 12.49 13.44
C VAL A 364 -5.68 11.69 14.37
N ARG A 365 -5.75 12.01 15.66
CA ARG A 365 -5.09 11.25 16.72
C ARG A 365 -6.09 10.49 17.56
N TRP A 366 -5.94 9.19 17.65
CA TRP A 366 -6.67 8.34 18.58
C TRP A 366 -5.79 7.97 19.76
N ILE A 367 -6.40 7.85 20.95
CA ILE A 367 -5.76 7.36 22.17
C ILE A 367 -6.47 6.08 22.58
N LEU A 368 -5.73 4.98 22.63
CA LEU A 368 -6.24 3.64 22.97
C LEU A 368 -5.65 3.21 24.31
N ASP A 369 -6.51 2.97 25.31
CA ASP A 369 -6.08 2.52 26.62
C ASP A 369 -6.02 0.98 26.66
N PRO A 370 -4.85 0.34 26.78
CA PRO A 370 -4.75 -1.12 26.92
C PRO A 370 -5.41 -1.68 28.18
N LYS A 371 -5.83 -0.83 29.13
CA LYS A 371 -6.56 -1.20 30.35
C LYS A 371 -8.06 -0.90 30.26
N ALA A 372 -8.55 -0.48 29.09
CA ALA A 372 -9.97 -0.21 28.88
C ALA A 372 -10.82 -1.41 29.31
N LYS A 373 -11.95 -1.11 29.98
CA LYS A 373 -12.91 -2.14 30.37
C LYS A 373 -13.43 -2.84 29.11
N LYS A 374 -13.37 -4.16 29.10
CA LYS A 374 -13.76 -5.00 27.96
C LYS A 374 -15.02 -5.81 28.25
N SER A 375 -15.88 -5.92 27.24
CA SER A 375 -17.00 -6.86 27.20
C SER A 375 -16.85 -7.84 26.06
N ALA A 376 -17.14 -9.11 26.34
CA ALA A 376 -17.28 -10.12 25.30
C ALA A 376 -18.50 -9.75 24.45
N THR A 377 -18.28 -9.54 23.15
CA THR A 377 -19.32 -9.20 22.18
C THR A 377 -19.40 -10.30 21.15
N GLU A 378 -20.59 -10.85 20.97
CA GLU A 378 -20.85 -11.79 19.87
C GLU A 378 -20.98 -11.03 18.55
N THR A 379 -20.19 -11.44 17.57
CA THR A 379 -20.27 -10.95 16.20
C THR A 379 -20.62 -12.10 15.27
N ALA A 380 -20.88 -11.82 13.99
CA ALA A 380 -21.01 -12.87 12.98
C ALA A 380 -19.73 -13.74 12.86
N ALA A 381 -18.59 -13.22 13.33
CA ALA A 381 -17.29 -13.87 13.32
C ALA A 381 -16.98 -14.68 14.60
N GLY A 382 -17.87 -14.61 15.61
CA GLY A 382 -17.69 -15.20 16.94
C GLY A 382 -17.47 -14.15 18.04
N THR A 383 -17.07 -14.61 19.23
CA THR A 383 -16.81 -13.75 20.37
C THR A 383 -15.53 -12.93 20.18
N VAL A 384 -15.65 -11.60 20.29
CA VAL A 384 -14.50 -10.67 20.32
C VAL A 384 -14.55 -9.79 21.57
N TRP A 385 -13.39 -9.32 22.03
CA TRP A 385 -13.29 -8.44 23.19
C TRP A 385 -13.28 -6.98 22.76
N VAL A 386 -14.30 -6.24 23.17
CA VAL A 386 -14.54 -4.86 22.73
C VAL A 386 -14.45 -3.94 23.93
N ALA A 387 -13.78 -2.79 23.77
CA ALA A 387 -13.84 -1.72 24.75
C ALA A 387 -15.30 -1.26 24.94
N ASP A 388 -15.75 -1.15 26.19
CA ASP A 388 -17.15 -0.83 26.50
C ASP A 388 -17.58 0.53 25.92
N GLU A 389 -16.64 1.47 25.83
CA GLU A 389 -16.87 2.83 25.35
C GLU A 389 -16.42 2.99 23.90
N ARG A 390 -17.21 3.73 23.11
CA ARG A 390 -16.80 4.21 21.79
C ARG A 390 -15.74 5.29 21.95
N ILE A 391 -14.74 5.28 21.10
CA ILE A 391 -13.68 6.28 21.07
C ILE A 391 -14.02 7.38 20.07
N ALA A 392 -13.51 8.58 20.34
CA ALA A 392 -13.50 9.71 19.41
C ALA A 392 -12.06 10.20 19.24
N PRO A 393 -11.73 10.88 18.13
CA PRO A 393 -10.42 11.49 17.97
C PRO A 393 -10.10 12.42 19.14
N SER A 394 -8.94 12.25 19.74
CA SER A 394 -8.41 13.18 20.74
C SER A 394 -7.95 14.50 20.11
N ARG A 395 -7.57 14.46 18.83
CA ARG A 395 -7.17 15.61 18.02
C ARG A 395 -7.59 15.40 16.57
N VAL A 396 -7.89 16.51 15.89
CA VAL A 396 -8.27 16.53 14.48
C VAL A 396 -7.53 17.68 13.81
N TRP A 397 -6.51 17.39 13.01
CA TRP A 397 -5.91 18.37 12.12
C TRP A 397 -6.67 18.32 10.80
N LEU A 398 -7.30 19.43 10.40
CA LEU A 398 -8.05 19.58 9.15
C LEU A 398 -7.17 19.60 7.88
N THR A 399 -6.17 18.72 7.82
CA THR A 399 -5.48 18.38 6.57
C THR A 399 -6.47 17.79 5.58
N ASN A 400 -6.08 17.74 4.31
CA ASN A 400 -6.81 17.00 3.30
C ASN A 400 -5.78 16.32 2.40
N GLY A 401 -5.34 15.13 2.80
CA GLY A 401 -4.16 14.49 2.24
C GLY A 401 -4.06 13.03 2.65
N GLU A 402 -3.11 12.34 2.04
CA GLU A 402 -2.92 10.91 2.21
C GLU A 402 -1.42 10.61 2.04
N PHE A 403 -1.03 9.33 2.07
CA PHE A 403 0.34 8.87 1.96
C PHE A 403 1.23 9.52 3.02
N SER A 404 0.76 9.45 4.27
CA SER A 404 1.45 9.98 5.44
C SER A 404 2.79 9.29 5.63
N ARG A 405 3.85 10.08 5.81
CA ARG A 405 5.21 9.62 6.07
C ARG A 405 5.79 10.36 7.25
N ILE A 406 6.67 9.70 7.98
CA ILE A 406 7.48 10.29 9.05
C ILE A 406 8.96 10.04 8.77
N ASP A 407 9.81 10.53 9.66
CA ASP A 407 11.18 10.07 9.78
C ASP A 407 11.18 8.66 10.37
N ASP A 408 11.47 7.65 9.56
CA ASP A 408 11.33 6.24 9.97
C ASP A 408 12.25 5.85 11.16
N ARG A 409 13.25 6.68 11.50
CA ARG A 409 14.07 6.54 12.73
C ARG A 409 13.25 6.72 14.02
N TYR A 410 12.04 7.27 13.88
CA TYR A 410 11.08 7.55 14.95
C TYR A 410 9.86 6.62 14.94
N VAL A 411 9.82 5.58 14.09
CA VAL A 411 8.83 4.52 14.21
C VAL A 411 8.88 3.94 15.64
N THR A 412 7.71 3.67 16.25
CA THR A 412 7.49 3.32 17.67
C THR A 412 7.70 4.43 18.72
N LYS A 413 8.14 5.62 18.32
CA LYS A 413 8.53 6.71 19.23
C LYS A 413 7.62 7.95 19.05
N PRO A 414 7.54 8.83 20.06
CA PRO A 414 6.99 10.16 19.86
C PRO A 414 7.73 10.88 18.73
N TYR A 415 6.98 11.51 17.83
CA TYR A 415 7.49 12.22 16.67
C TYR A 415 6.78 13.57 16.51
N LYS A 416 7.44 14.49 15.82
CA LYS A 416 7.01 15.87 15.52
C LYS A 416 6.63 16.04 14.07
N HIS A 417 7.38 15.45 13.15
CA HIS A 417 7.31 15.77 11.73
C HIS A 417 6.60 14.67 10.93
N PHE A 418 5.65 15.06 10.09
CA PHE A 418 5.11 14.20 9.05
C PHE A 418 4.90 14.94 7.73
N TRP A 419 4.83 14.17 6.66
CA TRP A 419 4.63 14.65 5.29
C TRP A 419 3.50 13.89 4.61
N GLN A 420 2.80 14.56 3.69
CA GLN A 420 1.69 13.96 2.95
C GLN A 420 1.65 14.47 1.51
N ALA A 421 1.08 13.64 0.63
CA ALA A 421 0.53 14.11 -0.63
C ALA A 421 -0.82 14.81 -0.33
N VAL A 422 -0.98 16.06 -0.77
CA VAL A 422 -2.07 16.93 -0.33
C VAL A 422 -3.05 17.19 -1.47
N VAL A 423 -4.34 17.12 -1.15
CA VAL A 423 -5.46 17.55 -1.98
C VAL A 423 -5.89 18.95 -1.54
N ASP A 424 -5.34 19.98 -2.17
CA ASP A 424 -5.71 21.37 -1.89
C ASP A 424 -6.74 21.87 -2.92
N PRO A 425 -8.05 21.93 -2.57
CA PRO A 425 -9.09 22.36 -3.50
C PRO A 425 -9.05 23.87 -3.80
N THR A 426 -8.21 24.65 -3.11
CA THR A 426 -8.05 26.09 -3.34
C THR A 426 -7.08 26.38 -4.49
N LYS A 427 -6.26 25.40 -4.90
CA LYS A 427 -5.32 25.55 -6.01
C LYS A 427 -5.99 25.25 -7.35
N PRO A 428 -5.60 25.97 -8.42
CA PRO A 428 -6.15 25.72 -9.74
C PRO A 428 -5.73 24.34 -10.26
N TYR A 429 -6.60 23.71 -11.05
CA TYR A 429 -6.30 22.51 -11.81
C TYR A 429 -6.88 22.63 -13.23
N ASP A 430 -6.07 22.38 -14.25
CA ASP A 430 -6.47 22.51 -15.65
C ASP A 430 -7.12 21.21 -16.15
N PHE A 431 -8.41 21.05 -15.88
CA PHE A 431 -9.18 19.90 -16.35
C PHE A 431 -9.22 19.76 -17.88
N ALA A 432 -9.13 20.86 -18.61
CA ALA A 432 -9.19 20.82 -20.07
C ALA A 432 -7.93 20.20 -20.66
N LYS A 433 -6.76 20.52 -20.07
CA LYS A 433 -5.48 19.97 -20.49
C LYS A 433 -5.21 18.57 -19.93
N CYS A 434 -5.53 18.34 -18.67
CA CYS A 434 -5.11 17.14 -17.94
C CYS A 434 -6.16 16.01 -17.92
N GLY A 435 -7.44 16.35 -18.17
CA GLY A 435 -8.55 15.47 -17.84
C GLY A 435 -8.70 15.27 -16.32
N PRO A 436 -9.51 14.29 -15.87
CA PRO A 436 -9.58 13.98 -14.45
C PRO A 436 -8.25 13.41 -13.94
N PRO A 437 -7.85 13.74 -12.71
CA PRO A 437 -6.62 13.21 -12.13
C PRO A 437 -6.70 11.69 -12.01
N ALA A 438 -5.55 11.04 -12.23
CA ALA A 438 -5.41 9.60 -12.02
C ALA A 438 -5.36 9.31 -10.49
N GLY A 439 -6.41 8.69 -9.95
CA GLY A 439 -6.50 8.43 -8.50
C GLY A 439 -7.02 9.64 -7.74
N GLY A 440 -6.17 10.27 -6.92
CA GLY A 440 -6.48 11.50 -6.17
C GLY A 440 -5.90 12.75 -6.82
N LEU A 441 -6.52 13.91 -6.59
CA LEU A 441 -5.95 15.22 -6.97
C LEU A 441 -4.88 15.64 -5.95
N PHE A 442 -3.83 14.85 -5.81
CA PHE A 442 -2.70 15.16 -4.94
C PHE A 442 -1.86 16.28 -5.57
N ASN A 443 -2.43 17.48 -5.64
CA ASN A 443 -1.88 18.61 -6.38
C ASN A 443 -0.78 19.34 -5.61
N SER A 444 -0.54 19.01 -4.34
CA SER A 444 0.47 19.66 -3.51
C SER A 444 1.21 18.63 -2.65
N LEU A 445 2.35 19.04 -2.09
CA LEU A 445 3.10 18.27 -1.10
C LEU A 445 3.16 19.08 0.19
N GLY A 446 2.83 18.45 1.33
CA GLY A 446 2.73 19.12 2.62
C GLY A 446 3.71 18.56 3.65
N HIS A 447 4.29 19.46 4.43
CA HIS A 447 5.04 19.19 5.66
C HIS A 447 4.25 19.75 6.84
N TYR A 448 4.12 18.93 7.87
CA TYR A 448 3.36 19.24 9.06
C TYR A 448 4.22 18.98 10.30
N VAL A 449 4.18 19.92 11.24
CA VAL A 449 4.86 19.81 12.53
C VAL A 449 3.82 19.92 13.62
N TRP A 450 3.67 18.89 14.45
CA TRP A 450 2.84 18.99 15.66
C TRP A 450 3.33 20.18 16.53
N ASN A 451 2.42 21.07 16.97
CA ASN A 451 2.80 22.30 17.73
C ASN A 451 3.67 21.96 18.97
N GLU A 452 4.68 22.77 19.29
CA GLU A 452 5.59 22.61 20.44
C GLU A 452 4.87 22.58 21.80
N GLU A 453 3.81 23.35 22.03
CA GLU A 453 2.98 23.26 23.26
C GLU A 453 2.15 21.97 23.32
N ASN A 454 1.97 21.37 22.15
CA ASN A 454 1.29 20.12 21.90
C ASN A 454 2.30 18.98 21.65
N TYR A 455 3.61 19.24 21.85
CA TYR A 455 4.66 18.23 21.79
C TYR A 455 4.40 17.26 22.92
N HIS A 456 4.14 16.02 22.54
CA HIS A 456 3.85 14.98 23.49
C HIS A 456 5.18 14.35 23.92
N ASP A 457 5.79 14.93 24.95
CA ASP A 457 6.60 14.12 25.88
C ASP A 457 5.79 12.92 26.41
N GLY A 458 4.46 13.04 26.34
CA GLY A 458 3.41 12.05 26.17
C GLY A 458 2.56 11.79 27.43
N SER A 459 2.13 12.73 28.24
CA SER A 459 1.88 14.13 27.96
C SER A 459 0.48 14.36 27.37
N ARG A 460 -0.62 13.96 28.02
CA ARG A 460 -2.00 14.34 27.58
C ARG A 460 -2.27 15.79 28.02
N PRO A 461 -2.74 16.70 27.12
CA PRO A 461 -3.13 18.05 27.53
C PRO A 461 -4.22 18.00 28.61
N SER A 462 -4.05 18.79 29.67
CA SER A 462 -4.95 18.78 30.84
C SER A 462 -6.35 19.35 30.58
N ASP A 463 -6.53 20.14 29.52
CA ASP A 463 -7.79 20.82 29.19
C ASP A 463 -8.63 20.11 28.12
N GLY A 464 -8.09 19.06 27.48
CA GLY A 464 -8.75 18.34 26.40
C GLY A 464 -9.12 19.20 25.19
N LYS A 465 -8.60 20.43 25.10
CA LYS A 465 -8.97 21.43 24.09
C LYS A 465 -7.74 22.24 23.71
N THR A 466 -7.04 21.85 22.64
CA THR A 466 -6.03 22.75 22.04
C THR A 466 -6.49 23.21 20.67
N GLU A 467 -7.49 24.10 20.66
CA GLU A 467 -7.63 25.02 19.53
C GLU A 467 -6.40 25.93 19.50
N THR A 468 -5.44 25.61 18.64
CA THR A 468 -4.37 26.53 18.26
C THR A 468 -4.91 27.49 17.19
N GLN A 469 -4.31 28.69 17.09
CA GLN A 469 -4.79 29.79 16.23
C GLN A 469 -5.32 29.30 14.88
N ASN A 470 -6.59 29.64 14.57
CA ASN A 470 -7.29 29.25 13.34
C ASN A 470 -7.56 27.75 13.13
N GLY A 471 -7.52 26.91 14.17
CA GLY A 471 -7.89 25.49 14.10
C GLY A 471 -6.84 24.56 13.49
N LYS A 472 -5.56 24.97 13.43
CA LYS A 472 -4.45 24.16 12.90
C LYS A 472 -3.54 23.67 14.01
N PHE A 473 -3.45 22.35 14.23
CA PHE A 473 -2.70 21.70 15.33
C PHE A 473 -1.16 21.72 15.19
N GLY A 474 -0.60 22.71 14.51
CA GLY A 474 0.82 22.72 14.18
C GLY A 474 1.22 23.72 13.10
N LEU A 475 2.49 23.67 12.71
CA LEU A 475 3.01 24.40 11.56
C LEU A 475 2.75 23.61 10.28
N GLU A 476 2.44 24.31 9.20
CA GLU A 476 2.16 23.76 7.88
C GLU A 476 3.02 24.48 6.85
N ASP A 477 3.71 23.71 6.03
CA ASP A 477 4.50 24.18 4.90
C ASP A 477 4.15 23.37 3.65
N VAL A 478 3.69 24.03 2.59
CA VAL A 478 3.09 23.37 1.42
C VAL A 478 3.69 23.88 0.12
N TYR A 479 4.00 22.95 -0.77
CA TYR A 479 4.46 23.23 -2.13
C TYR A 479 3.39 22.86 -3.17
N PHE A 480 3.04 23.82 -4.03
CA PHE A 480 2.17 23.62 -5.18
C PHE A 480 3.00 23.75 -6.48
N PRO A 481 3.09 22.69 -7.31
CA PRO A 481 3.94 22.64 -8.50
C PRO A 481 3.31 23.34 -9.71
N GLY A 482 1.99 23.58 -9.69
CA GLY A 482 1.26 24.19 -10.81
C GLY A 482 0.01 23.39 -11.19
N PRO A 483 -0.82 23.94 -12.10
CA PRO A 483 -2.19 23.44 -12.34
C PRO A 483 -2.29 22.17 -13.17
N THR A 484 -1.17 21.66 -13.69
CA THR A 484 -1.13 20.48 -14.58
C THR A 484 -0.36 19.31 -13.97
N MET A 485 -0.01 19.39 -12.68
CA MET A 485 0.84 18.41 -12.02
C MET A 485 0.21 17.84 -10.75
N THR A 486 0.62 16.62 -10.40
CA THR A 486 0.24 15.95 -9.14
C THR A 486 1.43 15.19 -8.58
N PHE A 487 1.47 14.99 -7.26
CA PHE A 487 2.47 14.18 -6.57
C PHE A 487 2.00 12.74 -6.38
N GLN A 488 2.97 11.83 -6.24
CA GLN A 488 2.77 10.52 -5.62
C GLN A 488 3.33 10.52 -4.18
N GLU A 489 3.30 9.38 -3.50
CA GLU A 489 3.81 9.25 -2.14
C GLU A 489 5.25 9.79 -2.01
N PRO A 490 5.52 10.67 -1.02
CA PRO A 490 6.88 11.10 -0.72
C PRO A 490 7.65 10.04 0.09
N SER A 491 8.96 10.19 0.23
CA SER A 491 9.78 9.41 1.16
C SER A 491 10.83 10.33 1.80
N PHE A 492 11.02 10.18 3.11
CA PHE A 492 12.00 10.97 3.86
C PHE A 492 13.40 10.35 3.74
N ILE A 493 14.42 11.20 3.63
CA ILE A 493 15.83 10.83 3.58
C ILE A 493 16.55 11.57 4.72
N PRO A 494 17.04 10.87 5.75
CA PRO A 494 17.72 11.53 6.86
C PRO A 494 19.05 12.14 6.41
N LYS A 495 19.35 13.33 6.92
CA LYS A 495 20.70 13.87 6.84
C LYS A 495 21.61 13.18 7.87
N GLU A 496 22.84 12.89 7.48
CA GLU A 496 23.81 12.32 8.41
C GLU A 496 24.06 13.25 9.61
N GLY A 497 23.89 12.72 10.82
CA GLY A 497 23.98 13.49 12.06
C GLY A 497 22.82 14.47 12.30
N GLY A 498 21.84 14.56 11.39
CA GLY A 498 20.67 15.42 11.52
C GLY A 498 19.66 14.90 12.54
N GLY A 499 18.98 15.82 13.21
CA GLY A 499 17.85 15.54 14.09
C GLY A 499 16.61 15.02 13.36
N GLU A 500 15.51 14.86 14.10
CA GLU A 500 14.21 14.46 13.52
C GLU A 500 13.82 15.38 12.36
N GLY A 501 13.51 14.80 11.20
CA GLY A 501 13.05 15.55 10.04
C GLY A 501 14.08 16.49 9.41
N GLU A 502 15.31 16.56 9.93
CA GLU A 502 16.42 17.24 9.27
C GLU A 502 16.98 16.34 8.16
N GLY A 503 16.72 16.71 6.92
CA GLY A 503 17.03 15.87 5.77
C GLY A 503 16.34 16.34 4.51
N TYR A 504 16.02 15.37 3.67
CA TYR A 504 15.42 15.60 2.37
C TYR A 504 14.10 14.86 2.24
N LEU A 505 13.23 15.39 1.38
CA LEU A 505 12.02 14.70 0.97
C LEU A 505 12.13 14.42 -0.53
N ILE A 506 12.00 13.15 -0.91
CA ILE A 506 11.98 12.73 -2.31
C ILE A 506 10.56 12.33 -2.71
N ALA A 507 10.07 12.81 -3.86
CA ALA A 507 8.72 12.47 -4.33
C ALA A 507 8.66 12.46 -5.86
N LEU A 508 7.81 11.60 -6.43
CA LEU A 508 7.54 11.61 -7.86
C LEU A 508 6.49 12.67 -8.20
N LEU A 509 6.79 13.52 -9.18
CA LEU A 509 5.87 14.49 -9.76
C LEU A 509 5.37 13.97 -11.10
N ASN A 510 4.05 13.98 -11.29
CA ASN A 510 3.39 13.65 -12.56
C ASN A 510 3.13 14.96 -13.33
N HIS A 511 3.65 15.07 -14.55
CA HIS A 511 3.24 16.10 -15.51
C HIS A 511 2.10 15.52 -16.36
N LEU A 512 0.85 15.87 -16.04
CA LEU A 512 -0.33 15.25 -16.65
C LEU A 512 -0.57 15.71 -18.09
N ASP A 513 -0.08 16.90 -18.42
CA ASP A 513 -0.19 17.54 -19.72
C ASP A 513 0.88 17.07 -20.72
N GLU A 514 2.06 16.74 -20.23
CA GLU A 514 3.17 16.24 -21.05
C GLU A 514 3.27 14.70 -21.01
N LEU A 515 2.53 14.06 -20.09
CA LEU A 515 2.59 12.61 -19.83
C LEU A 515 4.02 12.13 -19.57
N ARG A 516 4.71 12.78 -18.62
CA ARG A 516 6.03 12.40 -18.12
C ARG A 516 6.10 12.53 -16.60
N ASN A 517 7.21 12.10 -16.03
CA ASN A 517 7.47 12.22 -14.60
C ASN A 517 8.80 12.92 -14.31
N ASP A 518 8.85 13.59 -13.17
CA ASP A 518 10.09 14.05 -12.54
C ASP A 518 10.21 13.45 -11.14
N VAL A 519 11.44 13.33 -10.64
CA VAL A 519 11.72 13.03 -9.24
C VAL A 519 12.22 14.30 -8.56
N MET A 520 11.48 14.76 -7.57
CA MET A 520 11.71 16.01 -6.87
C MET A 520 12.44 15.74 -5.56
N ILE A 521 13.47 16.53 -5.25
CA ILE A 521 14.18 16.50 -3.96
C ILE A 521 14.02 17.86 -3.30
N PHE A 522 13.48 17.88 -2.08
CA PHE A 522 13.26 19.08 -1.27
C PHE A 522 14.13 19.07 0.00
N ASP A 523 14.39 20.25 0.59
CA ASP A 523 14.67 20.33 2.03
C ASP A 523 13.38 19.92 2.77
N ALA A 524 13.45 18.89 3.60
CA ALA A 524 12.27 18.27 4.20
C ALA A 524 11.47 19.23 5.10
N GLN A 525 12.09 20.30 5.60
CA GLN A 525 11.43 21.28 6.48
C GLN A 525 11.09 22.60 5.78
N LYS A 526 11.32 22.70 4.46
CA LYS A 526 11.15 23.93 3.67
C LYS A 526 10.60 23.67 2.28
N LEU A 527 9.51 22.90 2.19
CA LEU A 527 8.84 22.58 0.93
C LEU A 527 8.45 23.84 0.13
N SER A 528 7.92 24.89 0.78
CA SER A 528 7.52 26.12 0.07
C SER A 528 8.67 26.87 -0.60
N SER A 529 9.92 26.59 -0.21
CA SER A 529 11.10 27.13 -0.88
C SER A 529 11.35 26.51 -2.26
N GLY A 530 10.63 25.43 -2.60
CA GLY A 530 10.78 24.68 -3.83
C GLY A 530 11.84 23.58 -3.75
N PRO A 531 11.97 22.77 -4.82
CA PRO A 531 12.91 21.66 -4.85
C PRO A 531 14.37 22.17 -4.90
N LEU A 532 15.25 21.46 -4.20
CA LEU A 532 16.71 21.58 -4.35
C LEU A 532 17.17 21.01 -5.69
N ALA A 533 16.54 19.92 -6.13
CA ALA A 533 16.79 19.28 -7.41
C ALA A 533 15.52 18.70 -8.03
N VAL A 534 15.48 18.69 -9.37
CA VAL A 534 14.44 18.04 -10.16
C VAL A 534 15.13 17.12 -11.16
N ILE A 535 14.99 15.80 -10.97
CA ILE A 535 15.53 14.78 -11.86
C ILE A 535 14.48 14.45 -12.92
N HIS A 536 14.83 14.58 -14.19
CA HIS A 536 13.90 14.46 -15.31
C HIS A 536 13.84 13.03 -15.84
N LEU A 537 12.66 12.41 -15.81
CA LEU A 537 12.48 11.10 -16.45
C LEU A 537 12.03 11.31 -17.91
N PRO A 538 12.71 10.70 -18.90
CA PRO A 538 12.35 10.82 -20.31
C PRO A 538 11.14 9.94 -20.68
N LEU A 539 10.40 9.45 -19.69
CA LEU A 539 9.31 8.51 -19.85
C LEU A 539 8.21 8.72 -18.80
N LYS A 540 7.07 8.10 -19.06
CA LYS A 540 5.91 8.11 -18.19
C LYS A 540 5.89 6.88 -17.28
N LEU A 541 5.95 7.10 -15.98
CA LEU A 541 5.55 6.13 -14.98
C LEU A 541 4.04 6.18 -14.77
N LYS A 542 3.45 5.12 -14.21
CA LYS A 542 2.04 5.13 -13.83
C LYS A 542 1.89 5.73 -12.44
N LEU A 543 0.65 6.04 -12.08
CA LEU A 543 0.30 6.09 -10.67
C LEU A 543 0.76 4.78 -10.03
N GLY A 544 1.48 4.88 -8.92
CA GLY A 544 1.73 3.71 -8.10
C GLY A 544 1.34 3.98 -6.67
N LEU A 545 1.84 3.11 -5.80
CA LEU A 545 1.43 3.03 -4.41
C LEU A 545 2.62 3.45 -3.55
N HIS A 546 3.21 2.52 -2.80
CA HIS A 546 4.23 2.87 -1.83
C HIS A 546 5.66 2.79 -2.37
N GLY A 547 6.57 3.49 -1.70
CA GLY A 547 7.99 3.51 -1.97
C GLY A 547 8.83 3.89 -0.75
N ASN A 548 10.10 3.52 -0.76
CA ASN A 548 11.02 3.69 0.37
C ASN A 548 12.42 4.06 -0.13
N PHE A 549 13.07 4.98 0.58
CA PHE A 549 14.49 5.24 0.40
C PHE A 549 15.33 4.26 1.23
N VAL A 550 16.42 3.77 0.66
CA VAL A 550 17.36 2.87 1.32
C VAL A 550 18.76 3.43 1.17
N ASP A 551 19.45 3.63 2.29
CA ASP A 551 20.84 4.08 2.31
C ASP A 551 21.77 2.98 1.76
N HIS A 552 22.75 3.35 0.93
CA HIS A 552 23.68 2.34 0.39
C HIS A 552 24.52 1.69 1.48
N ARG A 553 24.75 2.34 2.63
CA ARG A 553 25.45 1.72 3.77
C ARG A 553 24.67 0.54 4.33
N ASP A 554 23.35 0.66 4.41
CA ASP A 554 22.49 -0.45 4.86
C ASP A 554 22.51 -1.57 3.82
N MET A 555 22.44 -1.24 2.53
CA MET A 555 22.54 -2.23 1.46
C MET A 555 23.88 -2.99 1.51
N GLU A 556 25.00 -2.29 1.60
CA GLU A 556 26.35 -2.86 1.64
C GLU A 556 26.56 -3.74 2.89
N ALA A 557 26.15 -3.26 4.07
CA ALA A 557 26.24 -4.01 5.32
C ALA A 557 25.47 -5.33 5.23
N TRP A 558 24.27 -5.30 4.64
CA TRP A 558 23.46 -6.51 4.49
C TRP A 558 23.92 -7.43 3.37
N GLN A 559 24.45 -6.89 2.27
CA GLN A 559 25.06 -7.70 1.21
C GLN A 559 26.22 -8.53 1.74
N ALA A 560 27.05 -7.98 2.63
CA ALA A 560 28.14 -8.74 3.26
C ALA A 560 27.61 -9.92 4.10
N ARG A 561 26.54 -9.71 4.86
CA ARG A 561 25.90 -10.74 5.70
C ARG A 561 25.21 -11.84 4.88
N ARG A 562 24.62 -11.46 3.74
CA ARG A 562 23.91 -12.34 2.82
C ARG A 562 24.79 -12.91 1.68
N ALA A 563 26.08 -12.59 1.65
CA ALA A 563 27.00 -13.16 0.67
C ALA A 563 27.17 -14.67 0.85
N GLU A 564 27.70 -15.33 -0.18
CA GLU A 564 28.18 -16.71 -0.03
C GLU A 564 29.30 -16.75 1.03
N GLY A 565 29.08 -17.50 2.12
CA GLY A 565 29.98 -17.53 3.28
C GLY A 565 29.73 -16.44 4.33
N GLY A 566 28.75 -15.55 4.12
CA GLY A 566 28.24 -14.63 5.14
C GLY A 566 27.51 -15.36 6.27
N ASP A 567 27.29 -14.68 7.39
CA ASP A 567 26.72 -15.27 8.62
C ASP A 567 25.27 -15.75 8.45
N LEU A 568 24.51 -15.17 7.52
CA LEU A 568 23.14 -15.56 7.22
C LEU A 568 23.00 -16.31 5.89
N GLY A 569 24.03 -16.28 5.04
CA GLY A 569 24.01 -16.83 3.69
C GLY A 569 22.98 -16.16 2.76
N PRO A 570 22.94 -16.55 1.49
CA PRO A 570 22.07 -15.93 0.49
C PRO A 570 20.60 -16.14 0.80
N VAL A 571 19.79 -15.17 0.34
CA VAL A 571 18.32 -15.24 0.41
C VAL A 571 17.82 -16.47 -0.35
N LYS A 572 16.89 -17.20 0.25
CA LYS A 572 16.29 -18.40 -0.33
C LYS A 572 14.83 -18.12 -0.65
N ALA A 573 14.46 -18.34 -1.91
CA ALA A 573 13.06 -18.40 -2.28
C ALA A 573 12.39 -19.63 -1.65
N ALA A 574 11.09 -19.52 -1.40
CA ALA A 574 10.25 -20.62 -0.97
C ALA A 574 10.32 -21.76 -1.99
N ALA A 575 10.72 -22.95 -1.54
CA ALA A 575 10.85 -24.13 -2.41
C ALA A 575 9.55 -24.93 -2.53
N GLU A 576 8.68 -24.84 -1.52
CA GLU A 576 7.51 -25.69 -1.37
C GLU A 576 6.21 -24.89 -1.54
N PRO A 577 5.15 -25.45 -2.15
CA PRO A 577 3.82 -24.84 -2.13
C PRO A 577 3.33 -24.56 -0.71
N LEU A 578 2.47 -23.56 -0.56
CA LEU A 578 1.84 -23.28 0.73
C LEU A 578 0.94 -24.44 1.16
N PRO A 579 0.69 -24.62 2.48
CA PRO A 579 -0.16 -25.69 2.99
C PRO A 579 -1.52 -25.79 2.29
N TRP A 580 -2.20 -24.66 2.07
CA TRP A 580 -3.51 -24.64 1.41
C TRP A 580 -3.46 -25.12 -0.06
N GLN A 581 -2.36 -24.88 -0.77
CA GLN A 581 -2.19 -25.36 -2.15
C GLN A 581 -2.09 -26.88 -2.17
N LYS A 582 -1.33 -27.46 -1.23
CA LYS A 582 -1.18 -28.92 -1.08
C LYS A 582 -2.52 -29.58 -0.71
N GLU A 583 -3.32 -28.95 0.15
CA GLU A 583 -4.66 -29.43 0.49
C GLU A 583 -5.62 -29.43 -0.71
N LEU A 584 -5.54 -28.39 -1.54
CA LEU A 584 -6.34 -28.28 -2.77
C LEU A 584 -5.99 -29.40 -3.76
N GLU A 585 -4.70 -29.63 -3.99
CA GLU A 585 -4.20 -30.72 -4.84
C GLU A 585 -4.62 -32.10 -4.32
N GLY A 586 -4.54 -32.32 -3.00
CA GLY A 586 -5.00 -33.54 -2.35
C GLY A 586 -6.49 -33.82 -2.60
N LYS A 587 -7.35 -32.79 -2.50
CA LYS A 587 -8.79 -32.90 -2.77
C LYS A 587 -9.08 -33.23 -4.24
N ALA A 588 -8.35 -32.62 -5.17
CA ALA A 588 -8.48 -32.90 -6.61
C ALA A 588 -8.10 -34.35 -6.95
N ASN A 589 -7.02 -34.87 -6.35
CA ASN A 589 -6.60 -36.25 -6.54
C ASN A 589 -7.59 -37.26 -5.92
N ALA A 590 -8.19 -36.94 -4.77
CA ALA A 590 -9.21 -37.78 -4.14
C ALA A 590 -10.52 -37.86 -4.94
N THR A 591 -10.94 -36.76 -5.58
CA THR A 591 -12.13 -36.74 -6.44
C THR A 591 -11.92 -37.50 -7.75
N ASN A 592 -10.71 -37.46 -8.32
CA ASN A 592 -10.37 -38.28 -9.48
C ASN A 592 -10.20 -39.78 -9.13
N GLY A 593 -9.83 -40.11 -7.89
CA GLY A 593 -9.75 -41.49 -7.39
C GLY A 593 -11.11 -42.17 -7.16
N ALA A 594 -12.20 -41.41 -7.06
CA ALA A 594 -13.56 -41.94 -6.86
C ALA A 594 -14.27 -42.38 -8.16
N ASN A 595 -13.76 -41.97 -9.33
CA ASN A 595 -14.29 -42.34 -10.65
C ASN A 595 -13.52 -43.51 -11.30
N GLY A 596 -12.63 -44.16 -10.54
CA GLY A 596 -11.74 -45.20 -11.05
C GLY A 596 -12.07 -46.61 -10.55
N VAL A 597 -13.31 -47.11 -10.72
CA VAL A 597 -13.56 -48.56 -10.82
C VAL A 597 -14.82 -48.84 -11.64
N GLY A 598 -14.66 -49.52 -12.78
CA GLY A 598 -15.77 -50.06 -13.56
C GLY A 598 -15.41 -50.25 -15.04
N HIS A 599 -14.63 -51.29 -15.33
CA HIS A 599 -14.43 -51.86 -16.66
C HIS A 599 -15.73 -52.20 -17.38
#